data_AF-A0A949PRP7-F1
#
_entry.id   AF-A0A949PRP7-F1
#
_cell.length_a   1.000
_cell.length_b   1.000
_cell.length_c   1.000
_cell.angle_alpha   90.00
_cell.angle_beta   90.00
_cell.angle_gamma   90.00
#
_symmetry.space_group_name_H-M   'P 1'
#
loop_
_entity.id
_entity.type
_entity.pdbx_description
1 polymer ?
#
loop_
_entity_poly.entity_id
_entity_poly.type
_entity_poly.pdbx_seq_one_letter_code
_entity_poly.pdbx_strand_id
1 'polypeptide(L)'
;MANRIYGCDDCQLACPWNKFAQPSVLADFDVRPGMQDVGLAELFAWDEATFLRRTEGSPIRRIGHEKWLRNIAVALGNALRSAGDAATAQAIAATLHTRRDDPSELVREHVQWALAQSMLLNR
;
A
#
# COMPACT_ATOMS: atom_id res chain seq x y z
N MET A 1 -8.09 -9.49 3.65
CA MET A 1 -6.70 -9.13 3.28
C MET A 1 -6.77 -7.97 2.32
N ALA A 2 -6.47 -6.72 2.71
CA ALA A 2 -6.66 -5.62 1.76
C ALA A 2 -5.66 -4.46 1.83
N ASN A 3 -4.86 -4.35 2.90
CA ASN A 3 -4.03 -3.15 3.12
C ASN A 3 -2.52 -3.47 3.24
N ARG A 4 -2.10 -4.69 2.86
CA ARG A 4 -0.68 -5.08 2.89
C ARG A 4 -0.01 -4.69 1.59
N ILE A 5 0.80 -3.64 1.63
CA ILE A 5 1.47 -3.07 0.45
C ILE A 5 2.92 -3.54 0.29
N TYR A 6 3.47 -4.23 1.30
CA TYR A 6 4.80 -4.85 1.27
C TYR A 6 4.86 -6.01 2.28
N GLY A 7 5.46 -7.14 1.88
CA GLY A 7 5.58 -8.33 2.73
C GLY A 7 4.26 -9.08 2.99
N CYS A 8 4.38 -10.24 3.63
CA CYS A 8 3.25 -11.02 4.12
C CYS A 8 3.73 -11.90 5.28
N ASP A 9 3.12 -11.71 6.45
CA ASP A 9 3.47 -12.47 7.66
C ASP A 9 2.42 -13.53 8.02
N ASP A 10 1.47 -13.84 7.13
CA ASP A 10 0.40 -14.79 7.41
C ASP A 10 0.93 -16.18 7.79
N CYS A 11 2.02 -16.63 7.15
CA CYS A 11 2.67 -17.89 7.50
C CYS A 11 3.32 -17.87 8.88
N GLN A 12 3.84 -16.71 9.32
CA GLN A 12 4.39 -16.54 10.66
C GLN A 12 3.28 -16.44 11.71
N LEU A 13 2.18 -15.75 11.41
CA LEU A 13 1.03 -15.58 12.30
C LEU A 13 0.30 -16.91 12.55
N ALA A 14 0.17 -17.76 11.54
CA ALA A 14 -0.47 -19.07 11.67
C ALA A 14 0.44 -20.14 12.28
N CYS A 15 1.74 -19.86 12.45
CA CYS A 15 2.71 -20.86 12.90
C CYS A 15 2.53 -21.18 14.41
N PRO A 16 2.33 -22.45 14.80
CA PRO A 16 2.13 -22.83 16.20
C PRO A 16 3.38 -22.62 17.07
N TRP A 17 4.56 -22.47 16.45
CA TRP A 17 5.82 -22.21 17.12
C TRP A 17 6.09 -20.71 17.33
N ASN A 18 5.59 -19.85 16.44
CA ASN A 18 5.89 -18.42 16.49
C ASN A 18 5.23 -17.73 17.70
N LYS A 19 4.21 -18.33 18.31
CA LYS A 19 3.62 -17.85 19.58
C LYS A 19 4.60 -17.84 20.76
N PHE A 20 5.70 -18.60 20.65
CA PHE A 20 6.76 -18.63 21.66
C PHE A 20 7.92 -17.69 21.33
N ALA A 21 7.93 -17.08 20.14
CA ALA A 21 8.98 -16.16 19.73
C ALA A 21 8.95 -14.88 20.58
N GLN A 22 10.13 -14.32 20.84
CA GLN A 22 10.29 -13.04 21.51
C GLN A 22 10.82 -12.01 20.50
N PRO A 23 10.31 -10.77 20.49
CA PRO A 23 10.86 -9.70 19.67
C PRO A 23 12.34 -9.49 19.96
N SER A 24 13.13 -9.23 18.92
CA SER A 24 14.51 -8.77 19.08
C SER A 24 14.51 -7.33 19.59
N VAL A 25 15.49 -6.98 20.43
CA VAL A 25 15.67 -5.64 21.01
C VAL A 25 16.68 -4.79 20.24
N LEU A 26 16.99 -5.17 18.99
CA LEU A 26 17.90 -4.41 18.13
C LEU A 26 17.17 -3.20 17.54
N ALA A 27 17.68 -2.00 17.81
CA ALA A 27 17.10 -0.74 17.34
C ALA A 27 16.95 -0.66 15.80
N ASP A 28 17.79 -1.38 15.05
CA ASP A 28 17.70 -1.45 13.59
C ASP A 28 16.40 -2.11 13.08
N PHE A 29 15.69 -2.84 13.95
CA PHE A 29 14.40 -3.46 13.64
C PHE A 29 13.19 -2.63 14.10
N ASP A 30 13.41 -1.49 14.76
CA ASP A 30 12.32 -0.59 15.12
C ASP A 30 11.68 0.03 13.87
N VAL A 31 10.40 0.39 13.99
CA VAL A 31 9.67 1.08 12.92
C VAL A 31 10.35 2.43 12.67
N ARG A 32 10.68 2.68 11.40
CA ARG A 32 11.37 3.91 11.02
C ARG A 32 10.46 5.13 11.20
N PRO A 33 11.01 6.29 11.59
CA PRO A 33 10.23 7.52 11.71
C PRO A 33 9.51 7.87 10.40
N GLY A 34 8.21 8.15 10.50
CA GLY A 34 7.35 8.43 9.35
C GLY A 34 6.99 7.21 8.51
N MET A 35 7.11 5.99 9.06
CA MET A 35 6.49 4.77 8.53
C MET A 35 5.36 4.24 9.44
N GLN A 36 5.19 4.81 10.63
CA GLN A 36 4.06 4.51 11.52
C GLN A 36 2.83 5.34 11.11
N ASP A 37 1.65 4.71 11.12
CA ASP A 37 0.35 5.37 10.95
C ASP A 37 0.19 6.24 9.68
N VAL A 38 0.99 5.98 8.64
CA VAL A 38 0.90 6.72 7.38
C VAL A 38 -0.24 6.20 6.51
N GLY A 39 -1.12 7.09 6.08
CA GLY A 39 -2.25 6.74 5.21
C GLY A 39 -1.82 6.36 3.79
N LEU A 40 -2.57 5.45 3.15
CA LEU A 40 -2.31 5.02 1.77
C LEU A 40 -2.26 6.20 0.77
N ALA A 41 -3.10 7.21 0.97
CA ALA A 41 -3.10 8.40 0.11
C ALA A 41 -1.79 9.19 0.19
N GLU A 42 -1.20 9.31 1.38
CA GLU A 42 0.10 9.97 1.57
C GLU A 42 1.23 9.15 0.93
N LEU A 43 1.23 7.82 1.15
CA LEU A 43 2.22 6.92 0.55
C LEU A 43 2.16 6.90 -0.99
N PHE A 44 0.96 7.06 -1.56
CA PHE A 44 0.72 7.11 -3.01
C PHE A 44 1.16 8.44 -3.63
N ALA A 45 1.18 9.51 -2.83
CA ALA A 45 1.60 10.84 -3.25
C ALA A 45 3.14 10.99 -3.31
N TRP A 46 3.91 10.02 -2.78
CA TRP A 46 5.36 10.08 -2.87
C TRP A 46 5.83 10.09 -4.32
N ASP A 47 6.78 10.97 -4.63
CA ASP A 47 7.59 10.87 -5.83
C ASP A 47 8.72 9.85 -5.63
N GLU A 48 9.42 9.52 -6.71
CA GLU A 48 10.50 8.54 -6.65
C GLU A 48 11.63 8.99 -5.72
N ALA A 49 11.96 10.28 -5.72
CA ALA A 49 12.98 10.85 -4.84
C ALA A 49 12.62 10.68 -3.35
N THR A 50 11.35 10.92 -2.99
CA THR A 50 10.85 10.72 -1.63
C THR A 50 10.81 9.25 -1.26
N PHE A 51 10.37 8.37 -2.16
CA PHE A 51 10.42 6.92 -1.94
C PHE A 51 11.85 6.45 -1.67
N LEU A 52 12.83 6.84 -2.50
CA LEU A 52 14.23 6.43 -2.35
C LEU A 52 14.83 6.91 -1.03
N ARG A 53 14.55 8.16 -0.65
CA ARG A 53 15.02 8.76 0.61
C ARG A 53 14.38 8.10 1.82
N ARG A 54 13.06 7.91 1.82
CA ARG A 54 12.30 7.33 2.95
C ARG A 54 12.57 5.85 3.15
N THR A 55 12.92 5.13 2.09
CA THR A 55 13.19 3.68 2.13
C THR A 55 14.68 3.33 2.16
N GLU A 56 15.57 4.30 2.30
CA GLU A 56 17.01 4.07 2.39
C GLU A 56 17.38 3.10 3.53
N GLY A 57 18.17 2.09 3.22
CA GLY A 57 18.53 1.03 4.17
C GLY A 57 17.40 0.05 4.51
N SER A 58 16.20 0.20 3.93
CA SER A 58 15.09 -0.74 4.08
C SER A 58 15.02 -1.74 2.92
N PRO A 59 14.67 -3.01 3.17
CA PRO A 59 14.34 -3.97 2.12
C PRO A 59 13.24 -3.49 1.15
N ILE A 60 12.36 -2.58 1.59
CA ILE A 60 11.31 -1.97 0.76
C ILE A 60 11.90 -1.32 -0.48
N ARG A 61 13.07 -0.69 -0.39
CA ARG A 61 13.72 -0.01 -1.53
C ARG A 61 13.94 -0.93 -2.73
N ARG A 62 14.08 -2.25 -2.50
CA ARG A 62 14.36 -3.25 -3.55
C ARG A 62 13.21 -3.45 -4.55
N ILE A 63 11.96 -3.16 -4.17
CA ILE A 63 10.84 -3.33 -5.10
C ILE A 63 10.75 -2.20 -6.13
N GLY A 64 11.36 -1.05 -5.84
CA GLY A 64 11.28 0.15 -6.68
C GLY A 64 9.95 0.89 -6.55
N HIS A 65 9.96 2.15 -6.96
CA HIS A 65 8.82 3.07 -6.81
C HIS A 65 7.60 2.65 -7.64
N GLU A 66 7.82 2.11 -8.84
CA GLU A 66 6.72 1.65 -9.71
C GLU A 66 5.89 0.52 -9.05
N LYS A 67 6.55 -0.50 -8.50
CA LYS A 67 5.86 -1.61 -7.81
C LYS A 67 5.25 -1.17 -6.48
N TRP A 68 5.83 -0.16 -5.84
CA TRP A 68 5.27 0.48 -4.66
C TRP A 68 3.93 1.13 -4.98
N LEU A 69 3.86 1.97 -6.02
CA LEU A 69 2.62 2.58 -6.49
C LEU A 69 1.60 1.53 -6.92
N ARG A 70 2.02 0.51 -7.68
CA ARG A 70 1.15 -0.62 -8.05
C ARG A 70 0.49 -1.27 -6.83
N ASN A 71 1.26 -1.58 -5.79
CA ASN A 71 0.74 -2.21 -4.57
C ASN A 71 -0.27 -1.34 -3.85
N ILE A 72 0.01 -0.05 -3.75
CA ILE A 72 -0.90 0.89 -3.11
C ILE A 72 -2.18 1.07 -3.94
N ALA A 73 -2.09 1.12 -5.26
CA ALA A 73 -3.27 1.15 -6.14
C ALA A 73 -4.17 -0.08 -5.90
N VAL A 74 -3.59 -1.28 -5.77
CA VAL A 74 -4.35 -2.49 -5.43
C VAL A 74 -5.00 -2.38 -4.05
N ALA A 75 -4.27 -1.90 -3.04
CA ALA A 75 -4.81 -1.72 -1.70
C ALA A 75 -5.96 -0.69 -1.67
N LEU A 76 -5.82 0.43 -2.37
CA LEU A 76 -6.86 1.44 -2.54
C LEU A 76 -8.07 0.87 -3.28
N GLY A 77 -7.87 0.05 -4.33
CA GLY A 77 -8.96 -0.63 -5.02
C GLY A 77 -9.72 -1.61 -4.11
N ASN A 78 -9.02 -2.38 -3.29
CA ASN A 78 -9.65 -3.26 -2.29
C ASN A 78 -10.44 -2.44 -1.27
N ALA A 79 -9.89 -1.34 -0.78
CA ALA A 79 -10.58 -0.44 0.13
C ALA A 79 -11.81 0.21 -0.52
N LEU A 80 -11.73 0.57 -1.79
CA LEU A 80 -12.85 1.13 -2.56
C LEU A 80 -13.99 0.12 -2.69
N ARG A 81 -13.67 -1.15 -2.96
CA ARG A 81 -14.65 -2.25 -3.02
C ARG A 81 -15.41 -2.44 -1.71
N SER A 82 -14.79 -2.16 -0.58
CA SER A 82 -15.41 -2.34 0.75
C SER A 82 -15.73 -1.01 1.45
N ALA A 83 -15.80 0.10 0.71
CA ALA A 83 -16.06 1.40 1.30
C ALA A 83 -17.45 1.42 1.95
N GLY A 84 -17.52 1.85 3.23
CA GLY A 84 -18.75 1.84 4.01
C GLY A 84 -19.71 3.01 3.72
N ASP A 85 -19.21 4.04 3.05
CA ASP A 85 -19.98 5.25 2.74
C ASP A 85 -19.44 5.94 1.47
N ALA A 86 -20.27 6.80 0.88
CA ALA A 86 -19.96 7.50 -0.37
C ALA A 86 -18.80 8.50 -0.24
N ALA A 87 -18.62 9.15 0.91
CA ALA A 87 -17.55 10.12 1.11
C ALA A 87 -16.18 9.43 1.13
N THR A 88 -16.09 8.28 1.82
CA THR A 88 -14.90 7.42 1.82
C THR A 88 -14.58 6.93 0.41
N ALA A 89 -15.58 6.42 -0.33
CA ALA A 89 -15.40 5.96 -1.70
C ALA A 89 -14.89 7.09 -2.62
N GLN A 90 -15.45 8.30 -2.48
CA GLN A 90 -15.05 9.46 -3.27
C GLN A 90 -13.62 9.91 -2.95
N ALA A 91 -13.20 9.89 -1.68
CA ALA A 91 -11.84 10.23 -1.28
C ALA A 91 -10.80 9.23 -1.84
N ILE A 92 -11.12 7.94 -1.84
CA ILE A 92 -10.26 6.90 -2.43
C ILE A 92 -10.17 7.07 -3.94
N ALA A 93 -11.31 7.27 -4.63
CA ALA A 93 -11.32 7.50 -6.07
C ALA A 93 -10.52 8.76 -6.46
N ALA A 94 -10.67 9.85 -5.71
CA ALA A 94 -9.89 11.07 -5.92
C ALA A 94 -8.38 10.81 -5.77
N THR A 95 -7.97 10.03 -4.78
CA THR A 95 -6.57 9.61 -4.60
C THR A 95 -6.05 8.83 -5.80
N LEU A 96 -6.80 7.84 -6.27
CA LEU A 96 -6.44 7.04 -7.45
C LEU A 96 -6.31 7.90 -8.72
N HIS A 97 -7.19 8.89 -8.90
CA HIS A 97 -7.16 9.77 -10.05
C HIS A 97 -5.87 10.62 -10.16
N THR A 98 -5.16 10.87 -9.06
CA THR A 98 -3.87 11.61 -9.08
C THR A 98 -2.79 10.94 -9.94
N ARG A 99 -2.93 9.64 -10.23
CA ARG A 99 -1.99 8.84 -11.02
C ARG A 99 -2.61 8.20 -12.26
N ARG A 100 -3.80 8.66 -12.70
CA ARG A 100 -4.48 8.11 -13.89
C ARG A 100 -3.61 8.18 -15.15
N ASP A 101 -2.82 9.25 -15.25
CA ASP A 101 -2.00 9.58 -16.42
C ASP A 101 -0.50 9.39 -16.11
N ASP A 102 -0.14 8.55 -15.13
CA ASP A 102 1.25 8.24 -14.75
C ASP A 102 2.05 7.70 -15.96
N PRO A 103 3.35 8.03 -16.13
CA PRO A 103 4.15 7.55 -17.25
C PRO A 103 4.28 6.02 -17.29
N SER A 104 4.19 5.31 -16.15
CA SER A 104 4.24 3.85 -16.11
C SER A 104 2.92 3.23 -16.57
N GLU A 105 2.98 2.36 -17.58
CA GLU A 105 1.83 1.56 -18.01
C GLU A 105 1.31 0.65 -16.89
N LEU A 106 2.22 0.05 -16.12
CA LEU A 106 1.88 -0.81 -14.99
C LEU A 106 1.05 -0.05 -13.94
N VAL A 107 1.45 1.17 -13.60
CA VAL A 107 0.72 2.01 -12.64
C VAL A 107 -0.64 2.39 -13.20
N ARG A 108 -0.73 2.84 -14.45
CA ARG A 108 -2.00 3.20 -15.10
C ARG A 108 -3.00 2.03 -15.11
N GLU A 109 -2.55 0.84 -15.48
CA GLU A 109 -3.38 -0.38 -15.51
C GLU A 109 -3.99 -0.65 -14.12
N HIS A 110 -3.18 -0.60 -13.07
CA HIS A 110 -3.64 -0.90 -11.71
C HIS A 110 -4.52 0.20 -11.13
N VAL A 111 -4.28 1.48 -11.49
CA VAL A 111 -5.18 2.59 -11.15
C VAL A 111 -6.55 2.41 -11.81
N GLN A 112 -6.58 2.03 -13.09
CA GLN A 112 -7.84 1.78 -13.80
C GLN A 112 -8.61 0.59 -13.21
N TRP A 113 -7.91 -0.51 -12.91
CA TRP A 113 -8.50 -1.66 -12.20
C TRP A 113 -9.07 -1.26 -10.84
N ALA A 114 -8.35 -0.44 -10.08
CA ALA A 114 -8.75 0.02 -8.76
C ALA A 114 -10.00 0.91 -8.82
N LEU A 115 -10.09 1.83 -9.78
CA LEU A 115 -11.28 2.67 -9.98
C LEU A 115 -12.53 1.85 -10.37
N ALA A 116 -12.33 0.78 -11.15
CA ALA A 116 -13.42 -0.12 -11.54
C ALA A 116 -14.02 -0.91 -10.37
N GLN A 117 -13.35 -0.97 -9.22
CA GLN A 117 -13.86 -1.64 -8.02
C GLN A 117 -15.14 -0.99 -7.48
N SER A 118 -15.35 0.31 -7.74
CA SER A 118 -16.58 1.03 -7.39
C SER A 118 -17.83 0.50 -8.12
N MET A 119 -17.66 0.00 -9.36
CA MET A 119 -18.77 -0.48 -10.20
C MET A 119 -19.23 -1.89 -9.84
N LEU A 120 -18.40 -2.66 -9.12
CA LEU A 120 -18.72 -4.04 -8.71
C LEU A 120 -19.63 -4.11 -7.49
N LEU A 121 -19.91 -2.99 -6.82
CA LEU A 121 -20.86 -2.87 -5.71
C LEU A 121 -22.31 -2.68 -6.17
N ASN A 122 -22.52 -2.27 -7.43
CA ASN A 122 -23.84 -2.01 -8.01
C ASN A 122 -24.41 -3.23 -8.79
N ARG A 123 -23.90 -4.44 -8.54
CA ARG A 123 -24.41 -5.72 -9.06
C ARG A 123 -24.67 -6.67 -7.90
#